data_AF-A0A7L2BU91-F1
#
_entry.id   AF-A0A7L2BU91-F1
#
_cell.length_a   1.000
_cell.length_b   1.000
_cell.length_c   1.000
_cell.angle_alpha   90.00
_cell.angle_beta   90.00
_cell.angle_gamma   90.00
#
_symmetry.space_group_name_H-M   'P 1'
#
loop_
_entity.id
_entity.type
_entity.pdbx_description
1 polymer ?
#
loop_
_entity_poly.entity_id
_entity_poly.type
_entity_poly.pdbx_seq_one_letter_code
_entity_poly.pdbx_strand_id
1 'polypeptide(L)' 'SLPVGSDMISCYFCYTSQKLPQSHVQEYFYTSSNWSQPAAVFVTRRKQEVCANPDARWVKEYVNSLEPA' A
#
# COMPACT_ATOMS: atom_id res chain seq x y z
N SER A 1 -0.70 -9.73 -27.03
CA SER A 1 0.47 -9.21 -26.32
C SER A 1 0.17 -9.17 -24.84
N LEU A 2 0.73 -10.11 -24.06
CA LEU A 2 0.65 -10.04 -22.60
C LEU A 2 1.62 -8.96 -22.12
N PRO A 3 1.25 -8.08 -21.17
CA PRO A 3 2.19 -7.08 -20.70
C PRO A 3 3.33 -7.80 -19.98
N VAL A 4 4.52 -7.62 -20.51
CA VAL A 4 5.79 -8.00 -19.89
C VAL A 4 5.94 -7.20 -18.61
N GLY A 5 6.12 -7.91 -17.49
CA GLY A 5 6.83 -7.45 -16.30
C GLY A 5 6.46 -6.08 -15.75
N SER A 6 5.50 -6.03 -14.85
CA SER A 6 5.47 -5.07 -13.75
C SER A 6 4.60 -5.67 -12.67
N ASP A 7 5.08 -5.66 -11.43
CA ASP A 7 4.31 -5.86 -10.20
C ASP A 7 2.96 -5.16 -10.27
N MET A 8 1.95 -5.85 -10.83
CA MET A 8 0.58 -5.40 -10.79
C MET A 8 0.12 -5.73 -9.38
N ILE A 9 0.42 -4.83 -8.43
CA ILE A 9 -0.35 -4.79 -7.20
C ILE A 9 -1.78 -4.47 -7.61
N SER A 10 -2.55 -5.53 -7.80
CA SER A 10 -3.94 -5.45 -8.15
C SER A 10 -4.69 -5.20 -6.84
N CYS A 11 -4.72 -3.95 -6.39
CA CYS A 11 -5.64 -3.49 -5.33
C CYS A 11 -7.11 -3.50 -5.81
N TYR A 12 -7.43 -4.28 -6.85
CA TYR A 12 -8.56 -4.09 -7.76
C TYR A 12 -9.93 -4.15 -7.07
N PHE A 13 -10.03 -4.68 -5.84
CA PHE A 13 -11.30 -4.76 -5.12
C PHE A 13 -11.28 -4.55 -3.62
N CYS A 14 -10.16 -4.69 -2.91
CA CYS A 14 -10.19 -4.68 -1.44
C CYS A 14 -8.96 -4.02 -0.82
N TYR A 15 -9.22 -3.10 0.11
CA TYR A 15 -8.27 -2.73 1.14
C TYR A 15 -8.20 -3.83 2.22
N THR A 16 -7.05 -3.96 2.87
CA THR A 16 -6.95 -4.78 4.08
C THR A 16 -7.96 -4.31 5.12
N SER A 17 -8.78 -5.23 5.63
CA SER A 17 -9.69 -4.95 6.74
C SER A 17 -8.96 -4.88 8.09
N GLN A 18 -7.73 -5.40 8.15
CA GLN A 18 -6.95 -5.48 9.38
C GLN A 18 -5.79 -4.47 9.35
N LYS A 19 -5.59 -3.78 10.47
CA LYS A 19 -4.41 -2.93 10.70
C LYS A 19 -3.17 -3.82 10.78
N LEU A 20 -2.18 -3.53 9.94
CA LEU A 20 -0.88 -4.21 9.99
C LEU A 20 -0.12 -3.79 11.26
N PRO A 21 0.60 -4.69 11.93
CA PRO A 21 1.56 -4.29 12.97
C PRO A 21 2.61 -3.35 12.38
N GLN A 22 2.81 -2.18 12.97
CA GLN A 22 3.73 -1.16 12.43
C GLN A 22 5.16 -1.69 12.29
N SER A 23 5.58 -2.56 13.21
CA SER A 23 6.90 -3.21 13.19
C SER A 23 7.15 -4.08 11.94
N HIS A 24 6.09 -4.49 11.25
CA HIS A 24 6.20 -5.28 10.01
C HIS A 24 6.26 -4.42 8.77
N VAL A 25 5.87 -3.14 8.84
CA VAL A 25 5.90 -2.21 7.73
C VAL A 25 7.34 -1.73 7.54
N GLN A 26 7.83 -1.79 6.30
CA GLN A 26 9.17 -1.35 5.94
C GLN A 26 9.11 -0.05 5.15
N GLU A 27 8.22 0.03 4.17
CA GLU A 27 8.06 1.15 3.28
C GLU A 27 6.64 1.17 2.72
N TYR A 28 6.31 2.22 1.97
CA TYR A 28 5.02 2.35 1.34
C TYR A 28 5.12 3.10 0.01
N PHE A 29 4.11 2.95 -0.84
CA PHE A 29 3.93 3.77 -2.02
C PHE A 29 2.44 3.92 -2.35
N TYR A 30 2.09 4.94 -3.14
CA TYR A 30 0.73 5.11 -3.64
C TYR A 30 0.57 4.46 -5.01
N THR A 31 -0.62 3.89 -5.26
CA THR A 31 -1.01 3.46 -6.61
C THR A 31 -1.06 4.66 -7.57
N SER A 32 -0.84 4.42 -8.86
CA SER A 32 -0.87 5.51 -9.84
C SER A 32 -2.24 6.18 -9.94
N SER A 33 -2.26 7.46 -10.34
CA SER A 33 -3.49 8.27 -10.46
C SER A 33 -4.49 7.74 -11.49
N ASN A 34 -4.08 6.80 -12.35
CA ASN A 34 -4.93 6.21 -13.38
C ASN A 34 -5.86 5.12 -12.82
N TRP A 35 -5.74 4.76 -11.55
CA TRP A 35 -6.60 3.81 -10.88
C TRP A 35 -7.84 4.49 -10.31
N SER A 36 -9.02 3.91 -10.56
CA SER A 36 -10.30 4.43 -10.07
C SER A 36 -10.41 4.43 -8.53
N GLN A 37 -9.54 3.69 -7.84
CA GLN A 37 -9.48 3.65 -6.38
C GLN A 37 -8.04 3.93 -5.92
N PRO A 38 -7.79 5.04 -5.22
CA PRO A 38 -6.47 5.29 -4.65
C PRO A 38 -6.19 4.30 -3.53
N ALA A 39 -4.98 3.75 -3.48
CA ALA A 39 -4.53 2.89 -2.39
C ALA A 39 -3.14 3.30 -1.91
N ALA A 40 -2.93 3.26 -0.59
CA ALA A 40 -1.60 3.19 -0.02
C ALA A 40 -1.19 1.72 0.02
N VAL A 41 -0.10 1.36 -0.65
CA VAL A 41 0.46 0.01 -0.60
C VAL A 41 1.58 0.01 0.42
N PHE A 42 1.45 -0.83 1.45
CA PHE A 42 2.54 -1.08 2.39
C PHE A 42 3.35 -2.29 1.94
N VAL A 43 4.67 -2.13 1.90
CA VAL A 43 5.60 -3.25 1.73
C VAL A 43 6.07 -3.66 3.12
N THR A 44 5.84 -4.93 3.44
CA THR A 44 6.26 -5.51 4.72
C THR A 44 7.71 -5.98 4.65
N ARG A 45 8.34 -6.18 5.80
CA ARG A 45 9.69 -6.77 5.91
C ARG A 45 9.81 -8.17 5.29
N ARG A 46 8.68 -8.85 5.07
CA ARG A 46 8.61 -10.13 4.35
C ARG A 46 8.44 -9.96 2.84
N LYS A 47 8.60 -8.74 2.32
CA LYS A 47 8.39 -8.35 0.92
C LYS A 47 6.97 -8.65 0.42
N GLN A 48 6.00 -8.64 1.34
CA GLN A 48 4.58 -8.74 0.98
C GLN A 48 4.01 -7.34 0.84
N GLU A 49 3.22 -7.14 -0.20
CA GLU A 49 2.60 -5.87 -0.51
C GLU A 49 1.13 -5.91 -0.14
N VAL A 50 0.66 -4.89 0.58
CA VAL A 50 -0.69 -4.87 1.16
C VAL A 50 -1.36 -3.56 0.82
N CYS A 51 -2.47 -3.65 0.10
CA CYS A 51 -3.34 -2.50 -0.20
C CYS A 51 -4.08 -2.04 1.05
N ALA A 52 -3.99 -0.75 1.36
CA ALA A 52 -4.64 -0.13 2.50
C ALA A 52 -5.40 1.13 2.08
N ASN A 53 -6.51 1.39 2.77
CA ASN A 53 -7.35 2.55 2.51
C ASN A 53 -6.60 3.84 2.91
N PRO A 54 -6.28 4.75 1.98
CA PRO A 54 -5.56 5.99 2.31
C PRO A 54 -6.31 6.86 3.31
N ASP A 55 -7.63 6.72 3.42
CA ASP A 55 -8.45 7.49 4.37
C ASP A 55 -8.43 6.94 5.79
N ALA A 56 -8.00 5.71 6.00
CA ALA A 56 -7.96 5.11 7.33
C ALA A 56 -6.90 5.79 8.21
N ARG A 57 -7.27 6.09 9.46
CA ARG A 57 -6.41 6.84 10.39
C ARG A 57 -5.02 6.20 10.56
N TRP A 58 -4.96 4.89 10.71
CA TRP A 58 -3.70 4.16 10.89
C TRP A 58 -2.80 4.20 9.66
N VAL A 59 -3.37 4.32 8.47
CA VAL A 59 -2.61 4.42 7.22
C VAL A 59 -1.89 5.76 7.18
N LYS A 60 -2.61 6.85 7.48
CA LYS A 60 -2.04 8.20 7.61
C LYS A 60 -0.94 8.26 8.68
N GLU A 61 -1.17 7.64 9.84
CA GLU A 61 -0.17 7.52 10.90
C GLU A 61 1.12 6.84 10.40
N TYR A 62 1.00 5.76 9.63
CA TYR A 62 2.15 5.01 9.13
C TYR A 62 2.89 5.75 8.04
N VAL A 63 2.17 6.32 7.08
CA VAL A 63 2.74 7.19 6.04
C VAL A 63 3.56 8.30 6.68
N ASN A 64 2.98 9.05 7.63
CA ASN A 64 3.69 10.13 8.33
C ASN A 64 4.92 9.64 9.12
N SER A 65 4.92 8.39 9.59
CA SER A 65 6.08 7.82 10.29
C SER A 65 7.21 7.36 9.36
N LEU A 66 6.89 7.14 8.08
CA LEU A 66 7.82 6.67 7.05
C LEU A 66 8.33 7.81 6.17
N GLU A 67 7.59 8.92 6.09
CA GLU A 67 8.03 10.12 5.40
C GLU A 67 9.26 10.71 6.13
N PRO A 68 10.37 10.97 5.42
CA PRO A 68 11.46 11.76 5.98
C PRO A 68 10.98 13.18 6.29
N ALA A 69 11.44 13.72 7.43
CA ALA A 69 11.12 15.06 7.89
C ALA A 69 11.65 16.17 6.97
#